data_AF-A0A9D1ZWP9-F1
#
_entry.id   AF-A0A9D1ZWP9-F1
#
_cell.length_a   1.000
_cell.length_b   1.000
_cell.length_c   1.000
_cell.angle_alpha   90.00
_cell.angle_beta   90.00
_cell.angle_gamma   90.00
#
_symmetry.space_group_name_H-M   'P 1'
#
loop_
_entity.id
_entity.type
_entity.pdbx_description
1 polymer ?
#
loop_
_entity_poly.entity_id
_entity_poly.type
_entity_poly.pdbx_seq_one_letter_code
_entity_poly.pdbx_strand_id
1 'polypeptide(L)'
;MCYTETMNKTRLIFINGTMGAGKTTVCRLLQQKLPANVFLDGDDLWNMQPFLVNAATKNMVLNNIGAVLENFLSSGQFDNALFCWVMHEREIADGILSRLHTPFDFRFFTLTCEQAALAARLERDIAAGKRTRGVIERSAERAVSAAGGAAVSLDAQVRAAGFYEKCGYFPVGEIFDEEGCPHRKMVKKL
;
A
#
# COMPACT_ATOMS: atom_id res chain seq x y z
N MET A 1 6.50 -40.87 -26.65
CA MET A 1 6.93 -39.48 -26.84
C MET A 1 6.16 -38.66 -25.80
N CYS A 2 6.74 -38.44 -24.62
CA CYS A 2 6.11 -37.63 -23.57
C CYS A 2 6.35 -36.16 -23.92
N TYR A 3 5.30 -35.45 -24.31
CA TYR A 3 5.34 -34.00 -24.34
C TYR A 3 5.39 -33.53 -22.89
N THR A 4 6.57 -33.08 -22.44
CA THR A 4 6.63 -32.15 -21.31
C THR A 4 6.13 -30.81 -21.84
N GLU A 5 4.82 -30.60 -21.84
CA GLU A 5 4.27 -29.25 -21.91
C GLU A 5 4.95 -28.46 -20.80
N THR A 6 5.73 -27.46 -21.18
CA THR A 6 6.29 -26.52 -20.23
C THR A 6 5.10 -25.72 -19.74
N MET A 7 4.48 -26.18 -18.64
CA MET A 7 3.37 -25.48 -18.00
C MET A 7 3.80 -24.04 -17.78
N ASN A 8 3.16 -23.11 -18.49
CA ASN A 8 3.51 -21.71 -18.45
C ASN A 8 3.22 -21.21 -17.03
N LYS A 9 4.25 -20.75 -16.32
CA LYS A 9 4.11 -20.36 -14.91
C LYS A 9 3.32 -19.06 -14.83
N THR A 10 2.34 -19.00 -13.93
CA THR A 10 1.62 -17.75 -13.65
C THR A 10 2.60 -16.68 -13.18
N ARG A 11 2.46 -15.46 -13.73
CA ARG A 11 3.20 -14.29 -13.26
C ARG A 11 2.49 -13.69 -12.05
N LEU A 12 3.12 -13.78 -10.89
CA LEU A 12 2.66 -13.11 -9.67
C LEU A 12 3.24 -11.70 -9.61
N ILE A 13 2.36 -10.70 -9.71
CA ILE A 13 2.73 -9.29 -9.79
C ILE A 13 2.22 -8.58 -8.53
N PHE A 14 3.14 -8.24 -7.65
CA PHE A 14 2.88 -7.43 -6.47
C PHE A 14 2.95 -5.94 -6.83
N ILE A 15 1.87 -5.22 -6.55
CA ILE A 15 1.78 -3.77 -6.64
C ILE A 15 1.69 -3.21 -5.22
N ASN A 16 2.85 -2.83 -4.69
CA ASN A 16 2.99 -2.12 -3.43
C ASN A 16 2.78 -0.61 -3.62
N GLY A 17 2.50 0.07 -2.52
CA GLY A 17 2.34 1.52 -2.50
C GLY A 17 1.53 1.94 -1.29
N THR A 18 1.73 3.18 -0.87
CA THR A 18 1.00 3.74 0.26
C THR A 18 -0.51 3.90 -0.03
N MET A 19 -1.34 4.19 0.99
CA MET A 19 -2.76 4.45 0.78
C MET A 19 -2.91 5.72 -0.09
N GLY A 20 -3.73 5.67 -1.14
CA GLY A 20 -3.89 6.78 -2.10
C GLY A 20 -2.90 6.79 -3.27
N ALA A 21 -1.88 5.92 -3.27
CA ALA A 21 -0.88 5.84 -4.34
C ALA A 21 -1.45 5.41 -5.72
N GLY A 22 -2.67 4.88 -5.77
CA GLY A 22 -3.34 4.46 -7.01
C GLY A 22 -3.16 2.99 -7.37
N LYS A 23 -2.77 2.14 -6.40
CA LYS A 23 -2.60 0.68 -6.57
C LYS A 23 -3.78 0.02 -7.28
N THR A 24 -4.99 0.15 -6.73
CA THR A 24 -6.21 -0.42 -7.30
C THR A 24 -6.46 0.10 -8.72
N THR A 25 -6.23 1.39 -8.99
CA THR A 25 -6.34 1.96 -10.34
C THR A 25 -5.37 1.31 -11.33
N VAL A 26 -4.09 1.17 -10.95
CA VAL A 26 -3.08 0.50 -11.78
C VAL A 26 -3.45 -0.97 -12.03
N CYS A 27 -3.88 -1.71 -10.99
CA CYS A 27 -4.32 -3.09 -11.15
C CYS A 27 -5.49 -3.21 -12.14
N ARG A 28 -6.52 -2.34 -12.04
CA ARG A 28 -7.65 -2.35 -12.98
C ARG A 28 -7.24 -2.03 -14.41
N LEU A 29 -6.30 -1.11 -14.62
CA LEU A 29 -5.74 -0.85 -15.95
C LEU A 29 -4.93 -2.04 -16.49
N LEU A 30 -4.19 -2.74 -15.63
CA LEU A 30 -3.48 -3.96 -16.00
C LEU A 30 -4.43 -5.11 -16.34
N GLN A 31 -5.55 -5.25 -15.63
CA GLN A 31 -6.58 -6.26 -15.96
C GLN A 31 -7.11 -6.12 -17.38
N GLN A 32 -7.17 -4.89 -17.91
CA GLN A 32 -7.63 -4.63 -19.28
C GLN A 32 -6.56 -4.93 -20.34
N LYS A 33 -5.28 -5.00 -19.94
CA LYS A 33 -4.13 -5.10 -20.85
C LYS A 33 -3.48 -6.49 -20.85
N LEU A 34 -3.60 -7.23 -19.76
CA LEU A 34 -2.98 -8.55 -19.61
C LEU A 34 -3.98 -9.66 -19.97
N PRO A 35 -3.57 -10.69 -20.71
CA PRO A 35 -4.41 -11.86 -20.94
C PRO A 35 -4.59 -12.66 -19.65
N ALA A 36 -5.70 -13.42 -19.58
CA ALA A 36 -5.99 -14.42 -18.55
C ALA A 36 -5.48 -14.03 -17.16
N ASN A 37 -6.12 -13.02 -16.55
CA ASN A 37 -5.64 -12.43 -15.31
C ASN A 37 -6.69 -12.49 -14.18
N VAL A 38 -6.18 -12.45 -12.96
CA VAL A 38 -6.95 -12.24 -11.74
C VAL A 38 -6.37 -11.05 -10.97
N PHE A 39 -7.24 -10.33 -10.24
CA PHE A 39 -6.85 -9.25 -9.35
C PHE A 39 -7.38 -9.49 -7.94
N LEU A 40 -6.47 -9.44 -6.95
CA LEU A 40 -6.75 -9.50 -5.53
C LEU A 40 -6.28 -8.21 -4.83
N ASP A 41 -7.18 -7.54 -4.11
CA ASP A 41 -6.84 -6.43 -3.23
C ASP A 41 -6.70 -6.95 -1.78
N GLY A 42 -5.54 -6.73 -1.17
CA GLY A 42 -5.27 -7.22 0.19
C GLY A 42 -6.18 -6.58 1.25
N ASP A 43 -6.74 -5.40 0.98
CA ASP A 43 -7.68 -4.74 1.88
C ASP A 43 -9.03 -5.49 1.97
N ASP A 44 -9.42 -6.25 0.93
CA ASP A 44 -10.66 -7.04 0.95
C ASP A 44 -10.63 -8.12 2.04
N LEU A 45 -9.45 -8.66 2.36
CA LEU A 45 -9.27 -9.66 3.41
C LEU A 45 -9.21 -9.06 4.83
N TRP A 46 -9.23 -7.72 4.94
CA TRP A 46 -9.42 -6.99 6.19
C TRP A 46 -10.86 -6.52 6.41
N ASN A 47 -11.78 -6.79 5.47
CA ASN A 47 -13.17 -6.31 5.50
C ASN A 47 -14.03 -7.08 6.54
N MET A 48 -13.70 -6.93 7.82
CA MET A 48 -14.38 -7.55 8.97
C MET A 48 -14.94 -6.50 9.91
N GLN A 49 -16.01 -6.85 10.63
CA GLN A 49 -16.60 -6.01 11.67
C GLN A 49 -16.69 -6.79 12.99
N PRO A 50 -16.12 -6.29 14.10
CA PRO A 50 -15.35 -5.05 14.22
C PRO A 50 -14.00 -5.10 13.49
N PHE A 51 -13.50 -3.93 13.06
CA PHE A 51 -12.14 -3.81 12.54
C PHE A 51 -11.10 -3.99 13.66
N LEU A 52 -10.44 -5.15 13.68
CA LEU A 52 -9.51 -5.55 14.74
C LEU A 52 -8.09 -5.72 14.22
N VAL A 53 -7.16 -4.88 14.67
CA VAL A 53 -5.74 -4.97 14.29
C VAL A 53 -4.90 -5.44 15.48
N ASN A 54 -4.53 -6.71 15.48
CA ASN A 54 -3.64 -7.32 16.47
C ASN A 54 -2.79 -8.43 15.81
N ALA A 55 -1.88 -9.06 16.57
CA ALA A 55 -0.99 -10.09 16.03
C ALA A 55 -1.75 -11.30 15.44
N ALA A 56 -2.83 -11.74 16.10
CA ALA A 56 -3.64 -12.86 15.65
C ALA A 56 -4.37 -12.53 14.33
N THR A 57 -5.01 -11.35 14.24
CA THR A 57 -5.72 -10.95 13.02
C THR A 57 -4.78 -10.66 11.87
N LYS A 58 -3.58 -10.10 12.13
CA LYS A 58 -2.53 -9.97 11.09
C LYS A 58 -2.13 -11.34 10.53
N ASN A 59 -1.85 -12.33 11.39
CA ASN A 59 -1.48 -13.67 10.94
C ASN A 59 -2.61 -14.37 10.17
N MET A 60 -3.85 -14.23 10.66
CA MET A 60 -5.04 -14.71 9.96
C MET A 60 -5.15 -14.12 8.55
N VAL A 61 -5.00 -12.80 8.40
CA VAL A 61 -5.08 -12.17 7.08
C VAL A 61 -3.93 -12.60 6.17
N LEU A 62 -2.70 -12.75 6.66
CA LEU A 62 -1.60 -13.30 5.86
C LEU A 62 -1.89 -14.73 5.39
N ASN A 63 -2.48 -15.58 6.24
CA ASN A 63 -2.90 -16.92 5.86
C ASN A 63 -4.01 -16.89 4.80
N ASN A 64 -4.99 -16.00 4.94
CA ASN A 64 -6.07 -15.83 3.97
C ASN A 64 -5.52 -15.37 2.60
N ILE A 65 -4.61 -14.40 2.59
CA ILE A 65 -3.96 -13.92 1.36
C ILE A 65 -3.21 -15.07 0.69
N GLY A 66 -2.40 -15.80 1.46
CA GLY A 66 -1.63 -16.94 0.96
C GLY A 66 -2.55 -18.01 0.34
N ALA A 67 -3.62 -18.40 1.03
CA ALA A 67 -4.56 -19.41 0.54
C ALA A 67 -5.26 -18.98 -0.76
N VAL A 68 -5.74 -17.73 -0.82
CA VAL A 68 -6.43 -17.22 -2.03
C VAL A 68 -5.47 -17.13 -3.21
N LEU A 69 -4.26 -16.60 -3.01
CA LEU A 69 -3.25 -16.55 -4.06
C LEU A 69 -2.83 -17.94 -4.53
N GLU A 70 -2.58 -18.88 -3.60
CA GLU A 70 -2.20 -20.25 -3.95
C GLU A 70 -3.29 -20.95 -4.77
N ASN A 71 -4.57 -20.75 -4.45
CA ASN A 71 -5.68 -21.28 -5.25
C ASN A 71 -5.66 -20.75 -6.68
N PHE A 72 -5.41 -19.45 -6.88
CA PHE A 72 -5.32 -18.90 -8.23
C PHE A 72 -4.09 -19.39 -8.99
N LEU A 73 -2.93 -19.46 -8.33
CA LEU A 73 -1.69 -19.95 -8.93
C LEU A 73 -1.79 -21.42 -9.33
N SER A 74 -2.30 -22.27 -8.45
CA SER A 74 -2.44 -23.72 -8.68
C SER A 74 -3.54 -24.09 -9.68
N SER A 75 -4.47 -23.17 -9.97
CA SER A 75 -5.60 -23.44 -10.88
C SER A 75 -5.19 -23.73 -12.33
N GLY A 76 -4.00 -23.26 -12.76
CA GLY A 76 -3.56 -23.32 -14.15
C GLY A 76 -4.42 -22.50 -15.13
N GLN A 77 -5.33 -21.66 -14.64
CA GLN A 77 -6.27 -20.89 -15.49
C GLN A 77 -5.78 -19.48 -15.84
N PHE A 78 -4.74 -18.98 -15.15
CA PHE A 78 -4.30 -17.60 -15.25
C PHE A 78 -2.82 -17.48 -15.60
N ASP A 79 -2.53 -16.63 -16.58
CA ASP A 79 -1.17 -16.20 -16.92
C ASP A 79 -0.66 -15.16 -15.92
N ASN A 80 -1.55 -14.38 -15.29
CA ASN A 80 -1.20 -13.24 -14.45
C ASN A 80 -2.06 -13.17 -13.18
N ALA A 81 -1.40 -13.13 -12.01
CA ALA A 81 -2.03 -12.83 -10.73
C ALA A 81 -1.56 -11.45 -10.25
N LEU A 82 -2.47 -10.47 -10.29
CA LEU A 82 -2.24 -9.12 -9.78
C LEU A 82 -2.64 -9.07 -8.31
N PHE A 83 -1.69 -8.73 -7.43
CA PHE A 83 -1.96 -8.52 -6.02
C PHE A 83 -1.52 -7.13 -5.61
N CYS A 84 -2.41 -6.34 -4.98
CA CYS A 84 -2.01 -5.06 -4.43
C CYS A 84 -2.31 -4.94 -2.94
N TRP A 85 -1.36 -4.38 -2.20
CA TRP A 85 -1.52 -4.10 -0.78
C TRP A 85 -0.45 -3.12 -0.29
N VAL A 86 -0.50 -2.73 0.98
CA VAL A 86 0.53 -1.88 1.60
C VAL A 86 1.62 -2.76 2.22
N MET A 87 2.63 -3.08 1.43
CA MET A 87 3.78 -3.93 1.78
C MET A 87 5.04 -3.07 1.98
N HIS A 88 4.95 -2.11 2.91
CA HIS A 88 6.03 -1.17 3.24
C HIS A 88 7.22 -1.82 3.97
N GLU A 89 6.99 -2.93 4.66
CA GLU A 89 8.02 -3.76 5.29
C GLU A 89 8.23 -5.01 4.44
N ARG A 90 9.48 -5.42 4.25
CA ARG A 90 9.84 -6.55 3.38
C ARG A 90 9.26 -7.86 3.92
N GLU A 91 9.19 -7.96 5.24
CA GLU A 91 8.64 -9.07 6.03
C GLU A 91 7.17 -9.34 5.70
N ILE A 92 6.39 -8.32 5.29
CA ILE A 92 4.99 -8.51 4.87
C ILE A 92 4.94 -9.30 3.57
N ALA A 93 5.76 -8.91 2.59
CA ALA A 93 5.82 -9.58 1.29
C ALA A 93 6.38 -11.01 1.45
N ASP A 94 7.48 -11.16 2.21
CA ASP A 94 8.09 -12.47 2.50
C ASP A 94 7.14 -13.38 3.28
N GLY A 95 6.34 -12.80 4.20
CA GLY A 95 5.27 -13.49 4.89
C GLY A 95 4.22 -14.05 3.93
N ILE A 96 3.81 -13.31 2.91
CA ILE A 96 2.87 -13.83 1.91
C ILE A 96 3.54 -14.90 1.04
N LEU A 97 4.74 -14.62 0.53
CA LEU A 97 5.46 -15.51 -0.40
C LEU A 97 5.79 -16.87 0.24
N SER A 98 6.13 -16.90 1.53
CA SER A 98 6.41 -18.14 2.27
C SER A 98 5.20 -19.08 2.41
N ARG A 99 3.98 -18.63 2.07
CA ARG A 99 2.75 -19.43 2.10
C ARG A 99 2.37 -19.99 0.73
N LEU A 100 3.14 -19.66 -0.31
CA LEU A 100 2.89 -20.08 -1.69
C LEU A 100 3.82 -21.24 -2.05
N HIS A 101 3.28 -22.27 -2.69
CA HIS A 101 3.98 -23.51 -3.01
C HIS A 101 4.01 -23.78 -4.51
N THR A 102 3.01 -23.31 -5.24
CA THR A 102 2.96 -23.41 -6.70
C THR A 102 4.08 -22.56 -7.32
N PRO A 103 4.85 -23.07 -8.29
CA PRO A 103 5.87 -22.28 -8.97
C PRO A 103 5.28 -21.10 -9.76
N PHE A 104 5.82 -19.91 -9.56
CA PHE A 104 5.40 -18.68 -10.26
C PHE A 104 6.61 -17.84 -10.69
N ASP A 105 6.37 -16.92 -11.64
CA ASP A 105 7.32 -15.87 -11.99
C ASP A 105 6.99 -14.58 -11.23
N PHE A 106 7.90 -14.11 -10.40
CA PHE A 106 7.63 -13.00 -9.48
C PHE A 106 8.05 -11.62 -10.03
N ARG A 107 7.20 -10.62 -9.82
CA ARG A 107 7.48 -9.20 -10.07
C ARG A 107 6.93 -8.37 -8.91
N PHE A 108 7.74 -7.43 -8.41
CA PHE A 108 7.35 -6.53 -7.33
C PHE A 108 7.57 -5.08 -7.76
N PHE A 109 6.52 -4.28 -7.73
CA PHE A 109 6.56 -2.86 -8.07
C PHE A 109 6.05 -2.04 -6.90
N THR A 110 6.74 -0.93 -6.59
CA THR A 110 6.26 0.05 -5.61
C THR A 110 5.81 1.31 -6.34
N LEU A 111 4.54 1.64 -6.22
CA LEU A 111 4.01 2.92 -6.70
C LEU A 111 4.41 4.02 -5.74
N THR A 112 5.17 4.98 -6.26
CA THR A 112 5.43 6.27 -5.61
C THR A 112 4.49 7.33 -6.17
N CYS A 113 4.20 8.33 -5.37
CA CYS A 113 3.35 9.45 -5.75
C CYS A 113 3.96 10.73 -5.18
N GLU A 114 3.91 11.82 -5.94
CA GLU A 114 4.27 13.13 -5.43
C GLU A 114 3.38 13.50 -4.24
N GLN A 115 3.98 14.17 -3.25
CA GLN A 115 3.36 14.45 -1.97
C GLN A 115 2.07 15.26 -2.10
N ALA A 116 2.06 16.28 -2.98
CA ALA A 116 0.89 17.12 -3.25
C ALA A 116 -0.27 16.31 -3.87
N ALA A 117 0.03 15.45 -4.86
CA ALA A 117 -0.98 14.60 -5.49
C ALA A 117 -1.53 13.54 -4.52
N LEU A 118 -0.70 13.04 -3.61
CA LEU A 118 -1.11 12.12 -2.56
C LEU A 118 -2.04 12.81 -1.55
N ALA A 119 -1.67 14.00 -1.07
CA ALA A 119 -2.48 14.80 -0.14
C ALA A 119 -3.87 15.11 -0.73
N ALA A 120 -3.93 15.65 -1.94
CA ALA A 120 -5.20 15.99 -2.60
C ALA A 120 -6.12 14.77 -2.83
N ARG A 121 -5.55 13.58 -3.05
CA ARG A 121 -6.34 12.34 -3.14
C ARG A 121 -6.89 11.92 -1.78
N LEU A 122 -6.06 11.96 -0.74
CA LEU A 122 -6.45 11.55 0.61
C LEU A 122 -7.49 12.51 1.21
N GLU A 123 -7.37 13.81 0.95
CA GLU A 123 -8.36 14.80 1.36
C GLU A 123 -9.73 14.56 0.72
N ARG A 124 -9.78 14.25 -0.58
CA ARG A 124 -11.03 13.86 -1.26
C ARG A 124 -11.64 12.60 -0.65
N ASP A 125 -10.83 11.60 -0.32
CA ASP A 125 -11.32 10.37 0.29
C ASP A 125 -11.81 10.57 1.75
N ILE A 126 -11.21 11.49 2.49
CA ILE A 126 -11.70 11.92 3.81
C ILE A 126 -13.02 12.67 3.67
N ALA A 127 -13.11 13.61 2.73
CA ALA A 127 -14.34 14.35 2.46
C ALA A 127 -15.50 13.43 2.03
N ALA A 128 -15.18 12.33 1.32
CA ALA A 128 -16.13 11.29 0.95
C ALA A 128 -16.43 10.26 2.06
N GLY A 129 -15.87 10.43 3.27
CA GLY A 129 -16.07 9.51 4.41
C GLY A 129 -15.40 8.15 4.26
N LYS A 130 -14.53 7.95 3.25
CA LYS A 130 -13.86 6.68 2.99
C LYS A 130 -12.65 6.45 3.89
N ARG A 131 -12.09 7.51 4.49
CA ARG A 131 -10.88 7.45 5.31
C ARG A 131 -10.93 8.43 6.47
N THR A 132 -10.15 8.13 7.52
CA THR A 132 -9.94 9.01 8.67
C THR A 132 -8.65 9.81 8.52
N ARG A 133 -8.57 10.98 9.18
CA ARG A 133 -7.45 11.94 9.04
C ARG A 133 -6.06 11.35 9.29
N GLY A 134 -5.93 10.38 10.19
CA GLY A 134 -4.64 9.72 10.48
C GLY A 134 -4.04 8.94 9.29
N VAL A 135 -4.76 8.82 8.17
CA VAL A 135 -4.22 8.19 6.96
C VAL A 135 -3.21 9.07 6.22
N ILE A 136 -3.32 10.40 6.30
CA ILE A 136 -2.45 11.34 5.56
C ILE A 136 -1.01 11.19 6.01
N GLU A 137 -0.79 11.22 7.32
CA GLU A 137 0.53 11.09 7.94
C GLU A 137 1.19 9.75 7.61
N ARG A 138 0.51 8.63 7.92
CA ARG A 138 1.02 7.29 7.60
C ARG A 138 1.31 7.14 6.11
N SER A 139 0.50 7.79 5.28
CA SER A 139 0.71 7.73 3.84
C SER A 139 1.96 8.47 3.39
N ALA A 140 2.18 9.69 3.91
CA ALA A 140 3.34 10.51 3.62
C ALA A 140 4.64 9.83 4.08
N GLU A 141 4.65 9.24 5.29
CA GLU A 141 5.80 8.50 5.82
C GLU A 141 6.23 7.36 4.90
N ARG A 142 5.27 6.53 4.50
CA ARG A 142 5.52 5.40 3.60
C ARG A 142 5.94 5.85 2.20
N ALA A 143 5.41 6.96 1.70
CA ALA A 143 5.78 7.49 0.38
C ALA A 143 7.24 7.95 0.34
N VAL A 144 7.68 8.67 1.37
CA VAL A 144 9.06 9.14 1.48
C VAL A 144 10.03 7.97 1.68
N SER A 145 9.68 7.01 2.55
CA SER A 145 10.49 5.79 2.74
C SER A 145 10.66 5.01 1.43
N ALA A 146 9.57 4.82 0.67
CA ALA A 146 9.60 4.15 -0.63
C ALA A 146 10.43 4.88 -1.69
N ALA A 147 10.59 6.21 -1.58
CA ALA A 147 11.45 7.01 -2.44
C ALA A 147 12.91 7.07 -1.96
N GLY A 148 13.27 6.34 -0.89
CA GLY A 148 14.61 6.37 -0.29
C GLY A 148 14.90 7.61 0.54
N GLY A 149 13.88 8.38 0.92
CA GLY A 149 14.03 9.58 1.75
C GLY A 149 14.24 9.24 3.22
N ALA A 150 15.13 9.97 3.88
CA ALA A 150 15.46 9.78 5.31
C ALA A 150 14.57 10.58 6.27
N ALA A 151 13.70 11.45 5.76
CA ALA A 151 12.83 12.28 6.58
C ALA A 151 11.61 12.79 5.79
N VAL A 152 10.47 12.87 6.46
CA VAL A 152 9.23 13.44 5.93
C VAL A 152 9.09 14.84 6.46
N SER A 153 8.78 15.80 5.58
CA SER A 153 8.36 17.14 6.00
C SER A 153 6.94 17.43 5.56
N LEU A 154 6.19 18.14 6.38
CA LEU A 154 4.87 18.67 6.08
C LEU A 154 4.73 20.07 6.65
N ASP A 155 3.84 20.87 6.09
CA ASP A 155 3.51 22.19 6.61
C ASP A 155 2.21 22.07 7.41
N ALA A 156 2.31 22.08 8.73
CA ALA A 156 1.18 21.92 9.63
C ALA A 156 0.63 23.27 10.03
N GLN A 157 -0.70 23.43 10.06
CA GLN A 157 -1.31 24.53 10.80
C GLN A 157 -0.79 24.52 12.24
N VAL A 158 -0.43 25.69 12.79
CA VAL A 158 0.15 25.80 14.14
C VAL A 158 -0.76 25.15 15.20
N ARG A 159 -2.08 25.26 15.03
CA ARG A 159 -3.08 24.60 15.89
C ARG A 159 -3.04 23.06 15.86
N ALA A 160 -2.49 22.47 14.81
CA ALA A 160 -2.31 21.02 14.64
C ALA A 160 -0.87 20.57 14.93
N ALA A 161 0.07 21.48 15.23
CA ALA A 161 1.47 21.12 15.50
C ALA A 161 1.59 20.08 16.62
N GLY A 162 0.86 20.27 17.74
CA GLY A 162 0.87 19.32 18.85
C GLY A 162 0.30 17.93 18.53
N PHE A 163 -0.50 17.79 17.46
CA PHE A 163 -0.89 16.46 16.95
C PHE A 163 0.32 15.79 16.29
N TYR A 164 1.00 16.48 15.39
CA TYR A 164 2.16 15.94 14.66
C TYR A 164 3.39 15.72 15.57
N GLU A 165 3.56 16.53 16.61
CA GLU A 165 4.59 16.30 17.65
C GLU A 165 4.39 14.95 18.35
N LYS A 166 3.15 14.60 18.71
CA LYS A 166 2.83 13.28 19.31
C LYS A 166 3.11 12.12 18.36
N CYS A 167 3.12 12.37 17.06
CA CYS A 167 3.44 11.39 16.05
C CYS A 167 4.92 11.33 15.68
N GLY A 168 5.77 12.10 16.38
CA GLY A 168 7.24 12.09 16.22
C GLY A 168 7.79 13.11 15.24
N TYR A 169 6.97 14.05 14.75
CA TYR A 169 7.47 15.20 14.01
C TYR A 169 8.00 16.27 14.97
N PHE A 170 8.98 17.05 14.53
CA PHE A 170 9.48 18.21 15.26
C PHE A 170 9.38 19.45 14.37
N PRO A 171 9.09 20.62 14.95
CA PRO A 171 9.01 21.86 14.20
C PRO A 171 10.40 22.27 13.67
N VAL A 172 10.46 22.74 12.43
CA VAL A 172 11.66 23.26 11.78
C VAL A 172 11.34 24.61 11.16
N GLY A 173 12.22 25.59 11.38
CA GLY A 173 12.05 26.94 10.83
C GLY A 173 10.96 27.76 11.53
N GLU A 174 10.62 28.88 10.88
CA GLU A 174 9.67 29.88 11.38
C GLU A 174 8.22 29.52 11.02
N ILE A 175 7.28 30.12 11.76
CA ILE A 175 5.86 30.08 11.42
C ILE A 175 5.64 31.01 10.22
N PHE A 176 4.91 30.55 9.23
CA PHE A 176 4.54 31.34 8.05
C PHE A 176 3.02 31.35 7.88
N ASP A 177 2.50 32.37 7.21
CA ASP A 177 1.08 32.46 6.90
C ASP A 177 0.79 31.76 5.56
N GLU A 178 -0.25 30.93 5.54
CA GLU A 178 -0.77 30.31 4.33
C GLU A 178 -2.30 30.44 4.37
N GLU A 179 -2.83 31.22 3.44
CA GLU A 179 -4.27 31.55 3.34
C GLU A 179 -4.88 32.14 4.64
N GLY A 180 -4.14 32.99 5.35
CA GLY A 180 -4.59 33.59 6.62
C GLY A 180 -4.61 32.61 7.80
N CYS A 181 -4.03 31.42 7.63
CA CYS A 181 -3.81 30.46 8.70
C CYS A 181 -2.31 30.34 8.98
N PRO A 182 -1.86 30.47 10.23
CA PRO A 182 -0.46 30.26 10.57
C PRO A 182 -0.12 28.78 10.45
N HIS A 183 0.94 28.48 9.69
CA HIS A 183 1.51 27.16 9.46
C HIS A 183 2.97 27.12 9.92
N ARG A 184 3.46 25.91 10.15
CA ARG A 184 4.85 25.65 10.51
C ARG A 184 5.30 24.36 9.86
N LYS A 185 6.51 24.38 9.31
CA LYS A 185 7.14 23.18 8.79
C LYS A 185 7.46 22.22 9.92
N MET A 186 7.05 20.97 9.77
CA MET A 186 7.23 19.86 10.69
C MET A 186 8.01 18.77 9.99
N VAL A 187 9.03 18.20 10.63
CA VAL A 187 9.88 17.16 10.05
C VAL A 187 9.92 15.94 10.96
N LYS A 188 9.83 14.74 10.41
CA LYS A 188 10.07 13.48 11.12
C LYS A 188 11.15 12.70 10.39
N LYS A 189 12.19 12.28 11.10
CA LYS A 189 13.18 11.34 10.56
C LYS A 189 12.55 9.95 10.48
N LEU A 190 12.81 9.25 9.38
CA LEU A 190 12.32 7.89 9.12
C LEU A 190 13.33 6.83 9.53
#